data_AF-A0A535T2V9-F1
#
_entry.id   AF-A0A535T2V9-F1
#
_cell.length_a   1.000
_cell.length_b   1.000
_cell.length_c   1.000
_cell.angle_alpha   90.00
_cell.angle_beta   90.00
_cell.angle_gamma   90.00
#
_symmetry.space_group_name_H-M   'P 1'
#
loop_
_entity.id
_entity.type
_entity.pdbx_description
1 polymer ?
#
loop_
_entity_poly.entity_id
_entity_poly.type
_entity_poly.pdbx_seq_one_letter_code
_entity_poly.pdbx_strand_id
1 'polypeptide(L)'
;MTGTELPLKLFARGKVRDTYELGPDQLLMVATDRISAFDHILPNGIPDRGKVLTQLSIFWFSQTDTFQPNHLISGMVPDLPPALKGYREELAGRFMIVRKAKRID
;
A
#
# COMPACT_ATOMS: atom_id res chain seq x y z
N MET A 1 -8.27 7.41 -7.37
CA MET A 1 -8.59 7.08 -5.95
C MET A 1 -7.68 7.88 -5.03
N THR A 2 -8.20 8.94 -4.41
CA THR A 2 -7.42 9.87 -3.54
C THR A 2 -7.50 9.52 -2.05
N GLY A 3 -8.23 8.49 -1.66
CA GLY A 3 -8.28 7.95 -0.31
C GLY A 3 -9.07 6.64 -0.29
N THR A 4 -8.93 5.88 0.79
CA THR A 4 -9.67 4.64 1.00
C THR A 4 -10.45 4.65 2.31
N GLU A 5 -11.59 3.97 2.30
CA GLU A 5 -12.44 3.68 3.46
C GLU A 5 -12.71 2.18 3.48
N LEU A 6 -11.81 1.42 4.11
CA LEU A 6 -11.86 -0.04 4.18
C LEU A 6 -12.39 -0.49 5.56
N PRO A 7 -13.04 -1.67 5.66
CA PRO A 7 -13.56 -2.22 6.91
C PRO A 7 -12.43 -2.84 7.77
N LEU A 8 -11.35 -2.09 7.97
CA LEU A 8 -10.16 -2.48 8.73
C LEU A 8 -9.76 -1.34 9.65
N LYS A 9 -9.03 -1.68 10.71
CA LYS A 9 -8.47 -0.67 11.61
C LYS A 9 -7.40 0.13 10.87
N LEU A 10 -7.63 1.44 10.74
CA LEU A 10 -6.66 2.37 10.17
C LEU A 10 -5.43 2.44 11.08
N PHE A 11 -4.26 2.16 10.50
CA PHE A 11 -2.97 2.27 11.19
C PHE A 11 -2.41 3.69 11.04
N ALA A 12 -2.38 4.21 9.82
CA ALA A 12 -1.92 5.58 9.53
C ALA A 12 -2.38 6.03 8.14
N ARG A 13 -2.55 7.35 7.96
CA ARG A 13 -2.60 7.99 6.64
C ARG A 13 -1.37 8.85 6.46
N GLY A 14 -0.55 8.47 5.48
CA GLY A 14 0.54 9.30 5.00
C GLY A 14 0.09 10.21 3.86
N LYS A 15 1.03 11.01 3.34
CA LYS A 15 0.77 11.90 2.20
C LYS A 15 0.19 11.16 1.00
N VAL A 16 0.69 9.96 0.72
CA VAL A 16 0.35 9.19 -0.50
C VAL A 16 -0.13 7.76 -0.25
N ARG A 17 -0.10 7.28 1.00
CA ARG A 17 -0.54 5.91 1.33
C ARG A 17 -1.51 5.92 2.50
N ASP A 18 -2.51 5.05 2.42
CA ASP A 18 -3.40 4.70 3.52
C ASP A 18 -3.00 3.29 3.98
N THR A 19 -2.73 3.13 5.28
CA THR A 19 -2.21 1.88 5.85
C THR A 19 -3.19 1.35 6.89
N TYR A 20 -3.52 0.06 6.81
CA TYR A 20 -4.45 -0.63 7.69
C TYR A 20 -3.80 -1.83 8.36
N GLU A 21 -4.29 -2.21 9.54
CA GLU A 21 -3.86 -3.42 10.24
C GLU A 21 -4.52 -4.67 9.61
N LEU A 22 -3.74 -5.72 9.35
CA LEU A 22 -4.23 -7.05 8.91
C LEU A 22 -4.03 -8.15 9.96
N GLY A 23 -3.45 -7.79 11.11
CA GLY A 23 -3.08 -8.72 12.17
C GLY A 23 -2.05 -8.07 13.10
N PRO A 24 -1.47 -8.85 14.04
CA PRO A 24 -0.50 -8.32 15.00
C PRO A 24 0.79 -7.81 14.33
N ASP A 25 1.22 -8.43 13.24
CA ASP A 25 2.50 -8.22 12.57
C ASP A 25 2.38 -7.91 11.07
N GLN A 26 1.17 -7.68 10.56
CA GLN A 26 0.92 -7.41 9.15
C GLN A 26 0.15 -6.11 8.93
N LEU A 27 0.52 -5.42 7.85
CA LEU A 27 -0.15 -4.21 7.39
C LEU A 27 -0.59 -4.37 5.95
N LEU A 28 -1.75 -3.79 5.62
CA LEU A 28 -2.14 -3.49 4.25
C LEU A 28 -1.73 -2.06 3.94
N MET A 29 -0.77 -1.88 3.03
CA MET A 29 -0.38 -0.57 2.54
C MET A 29 -1.03 -0.31 1.18
N VAL A 30 -1.90 0.69 1.10
CA VAL A 30 -2.59 1.07 -0.14
C VAL A 30 -1.99 2.38 -0.66
N ALA A 31 -1.42 2.34 -1.86
CA ALA A 31 -0.96 3.54 -2.54
C ALA A 31 -2.14 4.25 -3.21
N THR A 32 -2.32 5.52 -2.85
CA THR A 32 -3.35 6.38 -3.44
C THR A 32 -2.79 7.18 -4.61
N ASP A 33 -3.69 7.83 -5.34
CA ASP A 33 -3.34 8.73 -6.43
C ASP A 33 -2.96 10.13 -5.92
N ARG A 34 -2.95 10.36 -4.60
CA ARG A 34 -2.49 11.62 -4.00
C ARG A 34 -1.05 11.90 -4.38
N ILE A 35 -0.76 13.18 -4.59
CA ILE A 35 0.58 13.72 -4.81
C ILE A 35 0.81 14.84 -3.80
N SER A 36 2.04 14.95 -3.33
CA SER A 36 2.47 16.05 -2.47
C SER A 36 3.67 16.77 -3.04
N ALA A 37 3.69 18.09 -2.91
CA ALA A 37 4.82 18.96 -3.21
C ALA A 37 4.91 20.04 -2.13
N PHE A 38 6.13 20.44 -1.73
CA PHE A 38 6.35 21.43 -0.66
C PHE A 38 5.57 21.12 0.63
N ASP A 39 5.61 19.85 1.05
CA ASP A 39 4.87 19.31 2.21
C ASP A 39 3.34 19.44 2.17
N HIS A 40 2.76 19.87 1.06
CA HIS A 40 1.32 20.00 0.86
C HIS A 40 0.78 18.91 -0.08
N ILE A 41 -0.34 18.29 0.28
CA ILE A 41 -1.07 17.36 -0.60
C ILE A 41 -1.88 18.21 -1.58
N LEU A 42 -1.71 17.98 -2.88
CA LEU A 42 -2.45 18.73 -3.90
C LEU A 42 -3.93 18.28 -3.94
N PRO A 43 -4.86 19.19 -4.31
CA PRO A 43 -6.30 18.88 -4.29
C PRO A 43 -6.67 17.76 -5.26
N ASN A 44 -5.95 17.66 -6.39
CA ASN A 44 -6.18 16.65 -7.41
C ASN A 44 -5.09 15.58 -7.37
N GLY A 45 -5.50 14.31 -7.49
CA GLY A 45 -4.58 13.19 -7.67
C GLY A 45 -4.16 12.99 -9.13
N ILE A 46 -3.18 12.11 -9.34
CA ILE A 46 -2.79 11.63 -10.68
C ILE A 46 -3.39 10.23 -10.87
N PRO A 47 -4.34 10.03 -11.81
CA PRO A 47 -4.98 8.74 -12.02
C PRO A 47 -3.97 7.60 -12.16
N ASP A 48 -4.22 6.50 -11.44
CA ASP A 48 -3.43 5.26 -11.45
C ASP A 48 -1.96 5.38 -11.01
N ARG A 49 -1.52 6.55 -10.53
CA ARG A 49 -0.20 6.71 -9.92
C ARG A 49 0.02 5.69 -8.81
N GLY A 50 -0.99 5.45 -7.97
CA GLY A 50 -0.90 4.48 -6.88
C GLY A 50 -0.59 3.06 -7.40
N LYS A 51 -1.17 2.67 -8.54
CA LYS A 51 -0.90 1.36 -9.17
C LYS A 51 0.53 1.29 -9.68
N VAL A 52 0.96 2.28 -10.47
CA VAL A 52 2.30 2.32 -11.06
C VAL A 52 3.38 2.26 -9.99
N LEU A 53 3.25 3.07 -8.92
CA LEU A 53 4.25 3.14 -7.85
C LEU A 53 4.29 1.85 -7.01
N THR A 54 3.15 1.20 -6.79
CA THR A 54 3.10 -0.09 -6.11
C THR A 54 3.76 -1.18 -6.94
N GLN A 55 3.45 -1.29 -8.23
CA GLN A 55 4.08 -2.28 -9.11
C GLN A 55 5.59 -2.06 -9.25
N LEU A 56 6.03 -0.79 -9.34
CA LEU A 56 7.45 -0.45 -9.35
C LEU A 56 8.15 -0.88 -8.05
N SER A 57 7.49 -0.72 -6.91
CA SER A 57 8.03 -1.16 -5.61
C SER A 57 8.15 -2.69 -5.56
N ILE A 58 7.12 -3.42 -5.99
CA ILE A 58 7.12 -4.90 -6.05
C ILE A 58 8.23 -5.39 -6.99
N PHE A 59 8.40 -4.78 -8.16
CA PHE A 59 9.48 -5.08 -9.09
C PHE A 59 10.84 -4.97 -8.38
N TRP A 60 11.13 -3.83 -7.75
CA TRP A 60 12.42 -3.63 -7.09
C TRP A 60 12.63 -4.55 -5.89
N PHE A 61 11.59 -4.81 -5.08
CA PHE A 61 11.70 -5.79 -4.00
C PHE A 61 12.10 -7.16 -4.52
N SER A 62 11.51 -7.61 -5.64
CA SER A 62 11.90 -8.87 -6.29
C SER A 62 13.33 -8.86 -6.81
N GLN A 63 13.83 -7.73 -7.34
CA GLN A 63 15.22 -7.64 -7.81
C GLN A 63 16.24 -7.69 -6.69
N THR A 64 15.89 -7.21 -5.49
CA THR A 64 16.83 -7.11 -4.35
C THR A 64 16.72 -8.25 -3.35
N ASP A 65 15.72 -9.11 -3.46
CA ASP A 65 15.36 -10.12 -2.45
C ASP A 65 16.50 -11.11 -2.13
N THR A 66 17.40 -11.35 -3.09
CA THR A 66 18.51 -12.29 -2.93
C THR A 66 19.61 -11.80 -1.98
N PHE A 67 19.70 -10.50 -1.72
CA PHE A 67 20.77 -9.93 -0.89
C PHE A 67 20.28 -8.94 0.19
N GLN A 68 19.04 -8.45 0.10
CA GLN A 68 18.47 -7.53 1.07
C GLN A 68 17.05 -7.95 1.46
N PRO A 69 16.83 -8.44 2.70
CA PRO A 69 15.49 -8.70 3.20
C PRO A 69 14.64 -7.43 3.16
N ASN A 70 13.38 -7.60 2.78
CA ASN A 70 12.40 -6.53 2.73
C ASN A 70 11.08 -6.96 3.39
N HIS A 71 10.16 -6.00 3.54
CA HIS A 71 8.92 -6.24 4.28
C HIS A 71 7.78 -6.84 3.43
N LEU A 72 7.95 -7.03 2.12
CA LEU A 72 6.88 -7.51 1.25
C LEU A 72 6.45 -8.94 1.63
N ILE A 73 5.14 -9.15 1.71
CA ILE A 73 4.52 -10.47 1.84
C ILE A 73 3.80 -10.81 0.52
N SER A 74 2.95 -9.91 0.03
CA SER A 74 2.24 -10.09 -1.24
C SER A 74 1.70 -8.76 -1.80
N GLY A 75 1.46 -8.71 -3.11
CA GLY A 75 0.65 -7.68 -3.77
C GLY A 75 -0.48 -8.28 -4.64
N MET A 76 -0.80 -9.56 -4.44
CA MET A 76 -1.69 -10.33 -5.30
C MET A 76 -3.12 -10.35 -4.76
N VAL A 77 -4.10 -10.00 -5.59
CA VAL A 77 -5.53 -9.93 -5.22
C VAL A 77 -6.06 -11.20 -4.52
N PRO A 78 -5.67 -12.42 -4.93
CA PRO A 78 -6.07 -13.65 -4.22
C PRO A 78 -5.67 -13.69 -2.74
N ASP A 79 -4.60 -12.98 -2.36
CA ASP A 79 -4.07 -12.99 -0.98
C ASP A 79 -4.74 -11.95 -0.08
N LEU A 80 -5.66 -11.13 -0.63
CA LEU A 80 -6.45 -10.22 0.19
C LEU A 80 -7.36 -11.01 1.15
N PRO A 81 -7.50 -10.55 2.41
CA PRO A 81 -8.36 -11.19 3.39
C PRO A 81 -9.82 -11.22 2.91
N PRO A 82 -10.64 -12.20 3.36
CA PRO A 82 -12.05 -12.31 2.98
C PRO A 82 -12.86 -11.03 3.21
N ALA A 83 -12.55 -10.27 4.27
CA ALA A 83 -13.19 -9.00 4.59
C ALA A 83 -13.07 -7.93 3.47
N LEU A 84 -12.08 -8.07 2.58
CA LEU A 84 -11.83 -7.15 1.47
C LEU A 84 -12.32 -7.66 0.11
N LYS A 85 -13.14 -8.73 0.08
CA LYS A 85 -13.67 -9.28 -1.18
C LYS A 85 -14.38 -8.24 -2.06
N GLY A 86 -15.12 -7.31 -1.45
CA GLY A 86 -15.82 -6.22 -2.16
C GLY A 86 -14.91 -5.10 -2.68
N TYR A 87 -13.65 -5.06 -2.26
CA TYR A 87 -12.69 -3.99 -2.58
C TYR A 87 -11.60 -4.46 -3.58
N ARG A 88 -11.69 -5.69 -4.09
CA ARG A 88 -10.65 -6.30 -4.93
C ARG A 88 -10.31 -5.47 -6.17
N GLU A 89 -11.31 -4.95 -6.87
CA GLU A 89 -11.12 -4.12 -8.06
C GLU A 89 -10.47 -2.78 -7.73
N GLU A 90 -10.91 -2.14 -6.65
CA GLU A 90 -10.35 -0.86 -6.19
C GLU A 90 -8.87 -0.99 -5.78
N LEU A 91 -8.54 -2.11 -5.12
CA LEU A 91 -7.20 -2.38 -4.61
C LEU A 91 -6.25 -2.94 -5.68
N ALA A 92 -6.76 -3.58 -6.74
CA ALA A 92 -5.97 -4.27 -7.74
C ALA A 92 -4.79 -3.41 -8.25
N GLY A 93 -3.58 -3.95 -8.10
CA GLY A 93 -2.34 -3.35 -8.55
C GLY A 93 -1.78 -2.22 -7.68
N ARG A 94 -2.49 -1.76 -6.63
CA ARG A 94 -2.08 -0.61 -5.80
C ARG A 94 -1.89 -0.90 -4.31
N PHE A 95 -2.03 -2.14 -3.86
CA PHE A 95 -1.75 -2.52 -2.47
C PHE A 95 -0.52 -3.42 -2.34
N MET A 96 0.01 -3.47 -1.12
CA MET A 96 0.93 -4.50 -0.66
C MET A 96 0.52 -4.94 0.74
N ILE A 97 0.53 -6.24 1.00
CA ILE A 97 0.57 -6.84 2.33
C ILE A 97 2.04 -6.88 2.73
N VAL A 98 2.36 -6.29 3.88
CA VAL A 98 3.73 -6.18 4.38
C VAL A 98 3.85 -6.61 5.84
N ARG A 99 5.04 -7.05 6.24
CA ARG A 99 5.42 -7.23 7.64
C ARG A 99 5.54 -5.87 8.31
N LYS A 100 4.96 -5.73 9.50
CA LYS A 100 5.12 -4.54 10.35
C LYS A 100 6.56 -4.49 10.84
N ALA A 101 7.30 -3.45 10.45
CA ALA A 101 8.68 -3.25 10.84
C ALA A 101 8.80 -2.16 11.91
N LYS A 102 9.82 -2.26 12.76
CA LYS A 102 10.26 -1.15 13.60
C LYS A 102 11.03 -0.17 12.73
N ARG A 103 10.54 1.07 12.62
CA ARG A 103 11.26 2.13 11.89
C ARG A 103 12.57 2.42 12.63
N ILE A 104 13.63 2.62 11.86
CA ILE A 104 14.86 3.23 12.35
C ILE A 104 14.72 4.71 12.05
N ASP A 105 14.53 5.51 13.08
CA ASP A 105 14.53 6.98 13.03
C ASP A 105 15.81 7.59 13.60
#